data_AF-A0A0E1NS27-F1
#
_entry.id   AF-A0A0E1NS27-F1
#
_cell.length_a   1.000
_cell.length_b   1.000
_cell.length_c   1.000
_cell.angle_alpha   90.00
_cell.angle_beta   90.00
_cell.angle_gamma   90.00
#
_symmetry.space_group_name_H-M   'P 1'
#
loop_
_entity.id
_entity.type
_entity.pdbx_description
1 polymer ?
#
loop_
_entity_poly.entity_id
_entity_poly.type
_entity_poly.pdbx_seq_one_letter_code
_entity_poly.pdbx_strand_id
1 'polypeptide(L)'
;MRYFNTRQFIIVSTLFIASTAQAGKLSIVIDDFGYRPQNENKILQMPLPISVAILPNAPYAREMATKAHNQGREILIHLPMAPQSKQPLERDTLQPSMSSEEIQRIIRQAANNVPYAKGMNNHMGSAMTASLPGMQKVMQALVSK
;
A
#
# COMPACT_ATOMS: atom_id res chain seq x y z
N MET A 1 52.25 -6.67 40.32
CA MET A 1 51.89 -7.50 39.15
C MET A 1 50.37 -7.69 39.16
N ARG A 2 49.62 -6.89 38.40
CA ARG A 2 48.14 -6.92 38.39
C ARG A 2 47.67 -8.02 37.44
N TYR A 3 47.07 -9.07 37.97
CA TYR A 3 46.47 -10.15 37.18
C TYR A 3 45.27 -9.60 36.41
N PHE A 4 45.39 -9.52 35.08
CA PHE A 4 44.25 -9.24 34.20
C PHE A 4 43.28 -10.43 34.25
N ASN A 5 42.01 -10.15 34.54
CA ASN A 5 41.00 -11.17 34.80
C ASN A 5 40.47 -11.75 33.47
N THR A 6 41.06 -12.86 33.03
CA THR A 6 40.79 -13.55 31.74
C THR A 6 39.32 -13.85 31.49
N ARG A 7 38.49 -13.95 32.54
CA ARG A 7 37.03 -14.11 32.43
C ARG A 7 36.32 -12.90 31.80
N GLN A 8 36.79 -11.67 32.04
CA GLN A 8 36.18 -10.48 31.44
C GLN A 8 36.43 -10.40 29.93
N PHE A 9 37.60 -10.86 29.47
CA PHE A 9 37.92 -10.90 28.03
C PHE A 9 37.03 -11.89 27.26
N ILE A 10 36.72 -13.04 27.85
CA ILE A 10 35.88 -14.07 27.20
C ILE A 10 34.44 -13.60 27.02
N ILE A 11 33.85 -12.90 28.02
CA ILE A 11 32.46 -12.40 27.96
C ILE A 11 32.31 -11.29 26.92
N VAL A 12 33.29 -10.38 26.82
CA VAL A 12 33.27 -9.33 25.79
C VAL A 12 33.36 -9.96 24.39
N SER A 13 34.18 -11.00 24.23
CA SER A 13 34.40 -11.66 22.94
C SER A 13 33.15 -12.42 22.46
N THR A 14 32.37 -13.05 23.34
CA THR A 14 31.13 -13.74 22.96
C THR A 14 29.98 -12.79 22.61
N LEU A 15 29.94 -11.57 23.17
CA LEU A 15 28.98 -10.53 22.75
C LEU A 15 29.23 -10.04 21.31
N PHE A 16 30.48 -10.03 20.85
CA PHE A 16 30.82 -9.68 19.46
C PHE A 16 30.55 -10.80 18.44
N ILE A 17 30.38 -12.05 18.91
CA ILE A 17 30.09 -13.23 18.05
C ILE A 17 28.59 -13.55 18.03
N ALA A 18 27.76 -12.80 18.76
CA ALA A 18 26.31 -12.91 18.64
C ALA A 18 25.89 -12.48 17.23
N SER A 19 25.65 -13.46 16.35
CA SER A 19 25.07 -13.26 15.04
C SER A 19 23.83 -12.40 15.17
N THR A 20 23.81 -11.24 14.50
CA THR A 20 22.61 -10.42 14.40
C THR A 20 21.54 -11.26 13.72
N ALA A 21 20.58 -11.78 14.49
CA ALA A 21 19.43 -12.46 13.92
C ALA A 21 18.66 -11.45 13.06
N GLN A 22 18.68 -11.64 11.75
CA GLN A 22 17.94 -10.77 10.84
C GLN A 22 16.45 -11.13 10.95
N ALA A 23 15.68 -10.31 11.66
CA ALA A 23 14.24 -10.48 11.73
C ALA A 23 13.63 -10.35 10.32
N GLY A 24 12.60 -11.16 10.02
CA GLY A 24 11.80 -11.00 8.81
C GLY A 24 11.12 -9.62 8.79
N LYS A 25 11.00 -9.03 7.60
CA LYS A 25 10.24 -7.78 7.41
C LYS A 25 8.79 -8.14 7.10
N LEU A 26 7.85 -7.52 7.80
CA LEU A 26 6.41 -7.65 7.56
C LEU A 26 5.86 -6.28 7.13
N SER A 27 5.04 -6.28 6.07
CA SER A 27 4.24 -5.12 5.68
C SER A 27 2.76 -5.51 5.78
N ILE A 28 1.95 -4.58 6.29
CA ILE A 28 0.50 -4.75 6.42
C ILE A 28 -0.16 -3.56 5.71
N VAL A 29 -1.05 -3.87 4.78
CA VAL A 29 -1.91 -2.90 4.10
C VAL A 29 -3.36 -3.21 4.46
N ILE A 30 -4.12 -2.19 4.86
CA ILE A 30 -5.56 -2.30 5.07
C ILE A 30 -6.30 -1.58 3.94
N ASP A 31 -7.14 -2.34 3.23
CA ASP A 31 -7.87 -1.90 2.06
C ASP A 31 -9.20 -1.19 2.41
N ASP A 32 -9.87 -0.69 1.36
CA ASP A 32 -11.24 -0.15 1.38
C ASP A 32 -11.48 1.11 2.22
N PHE A 33 -10.48 1.98 2.36
CA PHE A 33 -10.69 3.29 2.97
C PHE A 33 -11.47 4.25 2.06
N GLY A 34 -12.26 5.12 2.69
CA GLY A 34 -12.92 6.28 2.09
C GLY A 34 -14.45 6.27 2.17
N TYR A 35 -15.07 5.22 2.72
CA TYR A 35 -16.52 5.09 2.84
C TYR A 35 -17.02 5.09 4.28
N ARG A 36 -16.19 4.67 5.24
CA ARG A 36 -16.60 4.45 6.64
C ARG A 36 -15.65 5.14 7.62
N PRO A 37 -15.65 6.49 7.69
CA PRO A 37 -14.73 7.25 8.55
C PRO A 37 -14.71 6.78 10.01
N GLN A 38 -15.85 6.36 10.57
CA GLN A 38 -15.91 5.87 11.95
C GLN A 38 -15.05 4.61 12.18
N ASN A 39 -15.01 3.69 11.21
CA ASN A 39 -14.19 2.48 11.31
C ASN A 39 -12.74 2.77 10.90
N GLU A 40 -12.56 3.55 9.85
CA GLU A 40 -11.24 3.94 9.33
C GLU A 40 -10.45 4.74 10.37
N ASN A 41 -11.09 5.63 11.13
CA ASN A 41 -10.45 6.35 12.23
C ASN A 41 -9.97 5.41 13.37
N LYS A 42 -10.60 4.24 13.57
CA LYS A 42 -10.09 3.22 14.51
C LYS A 42 -8.84 2.54 13.97
N ILE A 43 -8.79 2.26 12.65
CA ILE A 43 -7.58 1.74 12.00
C ILE A 43 -6.44 2.77 12.09
N LEU A 44 -6.73 4.06 11.95
CA LEU A 44 -5.73 5.12 12.13
C LEU A 44 -5.19 5.23 13.57
N GLN A 45 -5.80 4.56 14.56
CA GLN A 45 -5.27 4.43 15.93
C GLN A 45 -4.34 3.21 16.10
N MET A 46 -4.28 2.30 15.13
CA MET A 46 -3.35 1.17 15.13
C MET A 46 -1.89 1.65 14.92
N PRO A 47 -0.88 0.81 15.21
CA PRO A 47 0.53 1.16 15.03
C PRO A 47 0.82 1.82 13.68
N LEU A 48 1.71 2.82 13.70
CA LEU A 48 2.03 3.62 12.51
C LEU A 48 2.51 2.80 11.30
N PRO A 49 3.28 1.71 11.46
CA PRO A 49 3.75 0.88 10.34
C PRO A 49 2.67 0.02 9.63
N ILE A 50 1.40 0.42 9.69
CA ILE A 50 0.31 -0.18 8.92
C ILE A 50 -0.05 0.79 7.82
N SER A 51 0.15 0.41 6.56
CA SER A 51 -0.23 1.19 5.39
C SER A 51 -1.73 1.09 5.14
N VAL A 52 -2.32 2.09 4.48
CA VAL A 52 -3.74 2.10 4.12
C VAL A 52 -3.93 2.27 2.63
N ALA A 53 -4.89 1.55 2.04
CA ALA A 53 -5.25 1.69 0.64
C ALA A 53 -6.64 2.32 0.50
N ILE A 54 -6.72 3.41 -0.26
CA ILE A 54 -7.90 4.29 -0.31
C ILE A 54 -8.57 4.21 -1.68
N LEU A 55 -9.88 3.96 -1.69
CA LEU A 55 -10.70 3.95 -2.90
C LEU A 55 -10.84 5.40 -3.44
N PRO A 56 -10.39 5.70 -4.67
CA PRO A 56 -10.25 7.07 -5.16
C PRO A 56 -11.58 7.81 -5.37
N ASN A 57 -12.67 7.08 -5.58
CA ASN A 57 -13.99 7.65 -5.83
C ASN A 57 -14.89 7.63 -4.59
N ALA A 58 -14.36 7.20 -3.45
CA ALA A 58 -15.08 7.19 -2.20
C ALA A 58 -15.25 8.63 -1.66
N PRO A 59 -16.38 8.94 -1.00
CA PRO A 59 -16.74 10.31 -0.60
C PRO A 59 -15.72 10.94 0.35
N TYR A 60 -15.03 10.15 1.17
CA TYR A 60 -14.04 10.61 2.15
C TYR A 60 -12.60 10.31 1.73
N ALA A 61 -12.33 9.94 0.47
CA ALA A 61 -11.01 9.52 0.01
C ALA A 61 -9.91 10.56 0.33
N ARG A 62 -10.15 11.83 -0.04
CA ARG A 62 -9.19 12.92 0.20
C ARG A 62 -9.01 13.23 1.69
N GLU A 63 -10.09 13.19 2.46
CA GLU A 63 -10.04 13.40 3.92
C GLU A 63 -9.19 12.33 4.59
N MET A 64 -9.46 11.05 4.28
CA MET A 64 -8.72 9.92 4.84
C MET A 64 -7.26 9.93 4.42
N ALA A 65 -6.97 10.25 3.15
CA ALA A 65 -5.59 10.39 2.67
C ALA A 65 -4.83 11.48 3.43
N THR A 66 -5.46 12.62 3.65
CA THR A 66 -4.85 13.74 4.39
C THR A 66 -4.62 13.37 5.86
N LYS A 67 -5.59 12.72 6.51
CA LYS A 67 -5.45 12.25 7.90
C LYS A 67 -4.32 11.23 8.05
N ALA A 68 -4.27 10.22 7.18
CA ALA A 68 -3.22 9.20 7.19
C ALA A 68 -1.84 9.83 6.94
N HIS A 69 -1.74 10.77 6.00
CA HIS A 69 -0.50 11.47 5.70
C HIS A 69 0.00 12.28 6.88
N ASN A 70 -0.88 13.02 7.56
CA ASN A 70 -0.54 13.82 8.74
C ASN A 70 -0.03 12.96 9.92
N GLN A 71 -0.38 11.67 9.97
CA GLN A 71 0.19 10.73 10.94
C GLN A 71 1.59 10.23 10.55
N GLY A 72 2.03 10.45 9.31
CA GLY A 72 3.25 9.86 8.75
C GLY A 72 3.04 8.44 8.20
N ARG A 73 1.80 8.06 7.90
CA ARG A 73 1.43 6.72 7.41
C ARG A 73 1.62 6.60 5.89
N GLU A 74 2.04 5.44 5.42
CA GLU A 74 2.08 5.16 3.99
C GLU A 74 0.68 4.92 3.42
N ILE A 75 0.44 5.46 2.23
CA ILE A 75 -0.86 5.45 1.55
C ILE A 75 -0.71 4.84 0.17
N LEU A 76 -1.63 3.96 -0.19
CA LEU A 76 -1.79 3.41 -1.53
C LEU A 76 -3.15 3.84 -2.11
N ILE A 77 -3.22 3.93 -3.43
CA ILE A 77 -4.50 4.00 -4.15
C ILE A 77 -5.06 2.58 -4.20
N HIS A 78 -6.27 2.33 -3.69
CA HIS A 78 -6.96 1.06 -3.91
C HIS A 78 -7.86 1.20 -5.14
N LEU A 79 -7.36 0.86 -6.32
CA LEU A 79 -8.03 1.16 -7.58
C LEU A 79 -9.01 0.04 -7.99
N PRO A 80 -10.30 0.35 -8.22
CA PRO A 80 -11.26 -0.61 -8.75
C PRO A 80 -10.83 -1.24 -10.06
N MET A 81 -10.88 -2.57 -10.12
CA MET A 81 -10.54 -3.37 -11.29
C MET A 81 -11.58 -4.47 -11.50
N ALA A 82 -11.88 -4.78 -12.76
CA ALA A 82 -12.96 -5.70 -13.11
C ALA A 82 -12.71 -7.11 -12.54
N PRO A 83 -13.67 -7.70 -11.80
CA PRO A 83 -13.65 -9.10 -11.42
C PRO A 83 -14.18 -10.01 -12.55
N GLN A 84 -13.91 -11.32 -12.44
CA GLN A 84 -14.54 -12.34 -13.27
C GLN A 84 -16.00 -12.62 -12.86
N SER A 85 -16.32 -12.42 -11.59
CA SER A 85 -17.68 -12.58 -11.06
C SER A 85 -18.56 -11.40 -11.48
N LYS A 86 -19.88 -11.63 -11.54
CA LYS A 86 -20.85 -10.56 -11.76
C LYS A 86 -21.11 -9.84 -10.44
N GLN A 87 -20.40 -8.75 -10.20
CA GLN A 87 -20.61 -7.86 -9.06
C GLN A 87 -20.86 -6.43 -9.54
N PRO A 88 -21.58 -5.60 -8.76
CA PRO A 88 -21.66 -4.17 -9.03
C PRO A 88 -20.25 -3.58 -9.11
N LEU A 89 -19.97 -2.81 -10.15
CA LEU A 89 -18.68 -2.16 -10.33
C LEU A 89 -18.72 -0.75 -9.75
N GLU A 90 -17.66 -0.35 -9.05
CA GLU A 90 -17.45 1.04 -8.70
C GLU A 90 -17.22 1.91 -9.94
N ARG A 91 -17.39 3.22 -9.78
CA ARG A 91 -17.05 4.19 -10.82
C ARG A 91 -15.55 4.08 -11.16
N ASP A 92 -15.24 4.20 -12.44
CA ASP A 92 -13.88 4.15 -12.99
C ASP A 92 -13.16 2.81 -12.73
N THR A 93 -13.92 1.70 -12.63
CA THR A 93 -13.37 0.34 -12.59
C THR A 93 -12.62 0.02 -13.89
N LEU A 94 -11.32 -0.28 -13.78
CA LEU A 94 -10.50 -0.64 -14.94
C LEU A 94 -10.94 -1.99 -15.52
N GLN A 95 -11.10 -2.03 -16.85
CA GLN A 95 -11.51 -3.22 -17.59
C GLN A 95 -10.46 -3.58 -18.66
N PRO A 96 -10.25 -4.87 -18.96
CA PRO A 96 -9.29 -5.31 -19.98
C PRO A 96 -9.46 -4.67 -21.36
N SER A 97 -10.70 -4.37 -21.74
CA SER A 97 -11.08 -3.80 -23.04
C SER A 97 -10.78 -2.32 -23.18
N MET A 98 -10.43 -1.61 -22.10
CA MET A 98 -10.13 -0.18 -22.14
C MET A 98 -8.89 0.15 -22.97
N SER A 99 -8.89 1.33 -23.58
CA SER A 99 -7.72 1.88 -24.25
C SER A 99 -6.65 2.34 -23.24
N SER A 100 -5.43 2.53 -23.69
CA SER A 100 -4.33 3.02 -22.85
C SER A 100 -4.62 4.43 -22.31
N GLU A 101 -5.23 5.29 -23.13
CA GLU A 101 -5.57 6.67 -22.79
C GLU A 101 -6.60 6.73 -21.66
N GLU A 102 -7.60 5.84 -21.72
CA GLU A 102 -8.65 5.76 -20.71
C GLU A 102 -8.11 5.24 -19.37
N ILE A 103 -7.29 4.18 -19.40
CA ILE A 103 -6.60 3.68 -18.20
C ILE A 103 -5.72 4.79 -17.59
N GLN A 104 -4.96 5.51 -18.42
CA GLN A 104 -4.10 6.59 -17.94
C GLN A 104 -4.91 7.77 -17.36
N ARG A 105 -6.03 8.12 -17.98
CA ARG A 105 -6.96 9.14 -17.47
C ARG A 105 -7.49 8.77 -16.09
N ILE A 106 -7.97 7.54 -15.92
CA ILE A 106 -8.49 7.03 -14.65
C ILE A 106 -7.40 7.03 -13.57
N ILE A 107 -6.20 6.53 -13.87
CA ILE A 107 -5.09 6.47 -12.91
C ILE A 107 -4.64 7.88 -12.47
N ARG A 108 -4.58 8.84 -13.39
CA ARG A 108 -4.29 10.25 -13.04
C ARG A 108 -5.37 10.85 -12.13
N GLN A 109 -6.64 10.61 -12.43
CA GLN A 109 -7.73 11.10 -11.58
C GLN A 109 -7.68 10.45 -10.20
N ALA A 110 -7.42 9.14 -10.12
CA ALA A 110 -7.28 8.44 -8.85
C ALA A 110 -6.15 9.01 -8.00
N ALA A 111 -5.01 9.33 -8.62
CA ALA A 111 -3.89 9.98 -7.95
C ALA A 111 -4.20 11.39 -7.43
N ASN A 112 -5.06 12.15 -8.13
CA ASN A 112 -5.50 13.47 -7.68
C ASN A 112 -6.48 13.37 -6.50
N ASN A 113 -7.35 12.35 -6.50
CA ASN A 113 -8.33 12.12 -5.46
C ASN A 113 -7.71 11.56 -4.17
N VAL A 114 -6.65 10.76 -4.28
CA VAL A 114 -5.89 10.19 -3.16
C VAL A 114 -4.50 10.85 -3.11
N PRO A 115 -4.39 12.09 -2.58
CA PRO A 115 -3.10 12.75 -2.47
C PRO A 115 -2.15 11.95 -1.56
N TYR A 116 -0.84 12.19 -1.71
CA TYR A 116 0.24 11.58 -0.92
C TYR A 116 0.47 10.08 -1.14
N ALA A 117 -0.36 9.41 -1.96
CA ALA A 117 -0.19 8.00 -2.26
C ALA A 117 1.19 7.69 -2.87
N LYS A 118 1.86 6.67 -2.32
CA LYS A 118 3.18 6.19 -2.75
C LYS A 118 3.12 5.08 -3.80
N GLY A 119 1.96 4.45 -3.95
CA GLY A 119 1.74 3.36 -4.88
C GLY A 119 0.26 3.06 -5.10
N MET A 120 -0.02 1.90 -5.68
CA MET A 120 -1.36 1.44 -6.01
C MET A 120 -1.51 -0.05 -5.65
N ASN A 121 -2.70 -0.40 -5.19
CA ASN A 121 -3.22 -1.73 -4.95
C ASN A 121 -4.51 -1.90 -5.79
N ASN A 122 -4.86 -3.12 -6.20
CA ASN A 122 -6.11 -3.41 -6.91
C ASN A 122 -7.26 -3.71 -5.92
N HIS A 123 -8.45 -3.13 -6.17
CA HIS A 123 -9.70 -3.57 -5.56
C HIS A 123 -10.37 -4.59 -6.49
N MET A 124 -10.65 -5.79 -5.99
CA MET A 124 -11.07 -6.95 -6.78
C MET A 124 -10.07 -7.26 -7.92
N GLY A 125 -10.50 -7.16 -9.18
CA GLY A 125 -9.59 -7.17 -10.32
C GLY A 125 -9.30 -8.52 -10.97
N SER A 126 -9.93 -9.63 -10.59
CA SER A 126 -9.58 -10.95 -11.13
C SER A 126 -9.66 -11.08 -12.66
N ALA A 127 -10.51 -10.30 -13.34
CA ALA A 127 -10.52 -10.26 -14.81
C ALA A 127 -9.45 -9.30 -15.36
N MET A 128 -9.26 -8.15 -14.72
CA MET A 128 -8.26 -7.15 -15.13
C MET A 128 -6.83 -7.68 -14.97
N THR A 129 -6.49 -8.21 -13.80
CA THR A 129 -5.14 -8.68 -13.48
C THR A 129 -4.76 -9.96 -14.21
N ALA A 130 -5.74 -10.76 -14.64
CA ALA A 130 -5.52 -11.90 -15.53
C ALA A 130 -5.25 -11.51 -17.00
N SER A 131 -5.54 -10.26 -17.39
CA SER A 131 -5.28 -9.77 -18.74
C SER A 131 -3.89 -9.18 -18.86
N LEU A 132 -2.96 -9.92 -19.46
CA LEU A 132 -1.61 -9.39 -19.75
C LEU A 132 -1.66 -8.09 -20.57
N PRO A 133 -2.41 -7.98 -21.68
CA PRO A 133 -2.50 -6.70 -22.41
C PRO A 133 -3.11 -5.57 -21.58
N GLY A 134 -4.09 -5.87 -20.73
CA GLY A 134 -4.69 -4.89 -19.81
C GLY A 134 -3.67 -4.38 -18.78
N MET A 135 -2.96 -5.30 -18.12
CA MET A 135 -1.96 -4.95 -17.11
C MET A 135 -0.73 -4.27 -17.69
N GLN A 136 -0.31 -4.59 -18.92
CA GLN A 136 0.77 -3.84 -19.58
C GLN A 136 0.43 -2.35 -19.71
N LYS A 137 -0.81 -2.01 -20.09
CA LYS A 137 -1.28 -0.62 -20.14
C LYS A 137 -1.29 0.04 -18.77
N VAL A 138 -1.75 -0.69 -17.73
CA VAL A 138 -1.74 -0.20 -16.33
C VAL A 138 -0.32 0.09 -15.87
N MET A 139 0.61 -0.85 -16.05
CA MET A 139 2.00 -0.68 -15.64
C MET A 139 2.68 0.46 -16.39
N GLN A 140 2.39 0.63 -17.69
CA GLN A 140 2.90 1.75 -18.46
C GLN A 140 2.37 3.10 -17.96
N ALA A 141 1.08 3.17 -17.61
CA ALA A 141 0.49 4.36 -17.02
C ALA A 141 1.09 4.70 -15.64
N LEU A 142 1.46 3.71 -14.83
CA LEU A 142 2.08 3.92 -13.50
C LEU A 142 3.52 4.44 -13.59
N VAL A 143 4.30 4.02 -14.58
CA VAL A 143 5.69 4.50 -14.79
C VAL A 143 5.71 5.94 -15.32
N SER A 144 4.65 6.38 -16.01
CA SER A 144 4.54 7.74 -16.59
C SER A 144 4.18 8.85 -15.59
N LYS A 145 4.28 8.57 -14.28
CA LYS A 145 3.85 9.45 -13.19
C LYS A 145 5.02 10.10 -12.47
#